data_AF-A0A945E8S7-F1
#
_entry.id   AF-A0A945E8S7-F1
#
_cell.length_a   1.000
_cell.length_b   1.000
_cell.length_c   1.000
_cell.angle_alpha   90.00
_cell.angle_beta   90.00
_cell.angle_gamma   90.00
#
_symmetry.space_group_name_H-M   'P 1'
#
loop_
_entity.id
_entity.type
_entity.pdbx_description
1 polymer ?
#
loop_
_entity_poly.entity_id
_entity_poly.type
_entity_poly.pdbx_seq_one_letter_code
_entity_poly.pdbx_strand_id
1 'polypeptide(L)'
;MKKILVIITLIFLTNSPELLAQSIQWNNDESGFYRIQDNELILHSTNGDKEIVIISKKDLSPINSTPLKLKGYQFSIDRNK
;
A
#
# COMPACT_ATOMS: atom_id res chain seq x y z
N MET A 1 2.52 -15.15 -38.89
CA MET A 1 3.59 -14.74 -37.93
C MET A 1 3.48 -13.28 -37.50
N LYS A 2 3.54 -12.28 -38.40
CA LYS A 2 3.46 -10.84 -38.01
C LYS A 2 2.23 -10.47 -37.16
N LYS A 3 1.04 -10.97 -37.50
CA LYS A 3 -0.21 -10.68 -36.77
C LYS A 3 -0.21 -11.22 -35.33
N ILE A 4 0.39 -12.39 -35.12
CA ILE A 4 0.51 -13.03 -33.80
C ILE A 4 1.45 -12.21 -32.91
N LEU A 5 2.56 -11.73 -33.49
CA LEU A 5 3.51 -10.88 -32.76
C LEU A 5 2.84 -9.59 -32.27
N VAL A 6 2.03 -8.94 -33.11
CA VAL A 6 1.29 -7.71 -32.75
C VAL A 6 0.30 -7.96 -31.61
N ILE A 7 -0.42 -9.08 -31.63
CA ILE A 7 -1.39 -9.43 -30.58
C ILE A 7 -0.66 -9.68 -29.26
N ILE A 8 0.47 -10.39 -29.27
CA ILE A 8 1.27 -10.65 -28.07
C ILE A 8 1.76 -9.32 -27.48
N THR A 9 2.32 -8.41 -28.29
CA THR A 9 2.78 -7.10 -27.82
C THR A 9 1.64 -6.27 -27.21
N LEU A 10 0.44 -6.32 -27.79
CA LEU A 10 -0.71 -5.57 -27.29
C LEU A 10 -1.18 -6.07 -25.91
N ILE A 11 -1.08 -7.38 -25.65
CA ILE A 11 -1.42 -7.96 -24.33
C ILE A 11 -0.46 -7.45 -23.24
N PHE A 12 0.84 -7.33 -23.53
CA PHE A 12 1.80 -6.81 -22.54
C PHE A 12 1.61 -5.31 -22.24
N LEU A 13 1.16 -4.51 -23.22
CA LEU A 13 0.92 -3.08 -23.06
C LEU A 13 -0.30 -2.76 -22.17
N THR A 14 -1.32 -3.62 -22.17
CA THR A 14 -2.55 -3.38 -21.38
C THR A 14 -2.51 -3.98 -19.98
N ASN A 15 -1.54 -4.84 -19.69
CA ASN A 15 -1.38 -5.51 -18.41
C ASN A 15 -0.26 -4.92 -17.56
N SER A 16 0.09 -3.63 -17.75
CA SER A 16 0.94 -2.95 -16.77
C SER A 16 0.13 -2.81 -15.47
N PRO A 17 0.50 -3.47 -14.37
CA PRO A 17 -0.15 -3.19 -13.09
C PRO A 17 0.12 -1.73 -12.78
N GLU A 18 -0.93 -0.92 -12.65
CA GLU A 18 -0.85 0.33 -11.92
C GLU A 18 -0.54 -0.03 -10.46
N LEU A 19 0.74 -0.28 -10.19
CA LEU A 19 1.28 -0.08 -8.87
C LEU A 19 1.05 1.41 -8.61
N LEU A 20 -0.03 1.73 -7.91
CA LEU A 20 -0.16 2.98 -7.18
C LEU A 20 1.02 2.98 -6.20
N ALA A 21 2.20 3.36 -6.70
CA ALA A 21 3.42 3.45 -5.95
C ALA A 21 3.24 4.67 -5.05
N GLN A 22 2.53 4.44 -3.95
CA GLN A 22 2.43 5.40 -2.87
C GLN A 22 3.87 5.70 -2.46
N SER A 23 4.23 6.99 -2.49
CA SER A 23 5.55 7.41 -2.03
C SER A 23 5.76 6.92 -0.60
N ILE A 24 6.97 6.44 -0.32
CA ILE A 24 7.34 6.01 1.02
C ILE A 24 7.23 7.22 1.94
N GLN A 25 6.34 7.13 2.93
CA GLN A 25 6.20 8.16 3.94
C GLN A 25 6.98 7.74 5.19
N TRP A 26 8.03 8.49 5.52
CA TRP A 26 8.85 8.27 6.70
C TRP A 26 8.21 8.87 7.96
N ASN A 27 8.46 8.28 9.13
CA ASN A 27 8.18 8.95 10.40
C ASN A 27 9.13 10.14 10.63
N ASN A 28 8.89 10.94 11.67
CA ASN A 28 9.56 12.24 11.83
C ASN A 28 11.06 12.16 12.15
N ASP A 29 11.49 11.08 12.80
CA ASP A 29 12.88 10.83 13.16
C ASP A 29 13.58 9.85 12.19
N GLU A 30 12.93 9.52 11.08
CA GLU A 30 13.42 8.60 10.05
C GLU A 30 13.80 7.19 10.58
N SER A 31 13.29 6.81 11.76
CA SER A 31 13.52 5.50 12.37
C SER A 31 12.63 4.39 11.77
N GLY A 32 11.77 4.75 10.82
CA GLY A 32 10.83 3.84 10.18
C GLY A 32 9.98 4.50 9.09
N PHE A 33 9.25 3.68 8.35
CA PHE A 33 8.35 4.14 7.29
C PHE A 33 6.99 3.46 7.35
N TYR A 34 5.98 4.19 6.89
CA TYR A 34 4.61 3.68 6.81
C TYR A 34 4.43 2.85 5.54
N ARG A 35 3.71 1.75 5.63
CA ARG A 35 3.32 0.94 4.47
C ARG A 35 2.00 0.23 4.72
N ILE A 36 1.32 -0.09 3.63
CA ILE A 36 0.19 -1.02 3.67
C ILE A 36 0.77 -2.43 3.55
N GLN A 37 0.45 -3.29 4.50
CA GLN A 37 0.81 -4.70 4.49
C GLN A 37 -0.37 -5.51 4.99
N ASP A 38 -0.75 -6.56 4.25
CA ASP A 38 -1.87 -7.42 4.59
C ASP A 38 -3.18 -6.69 4.92
N ASN A 39 -3.53 -5.59 4.23
CA ASN A 39 -4.70 -4.77 4.57
C ASN A 39 -4.63 -4.05 5.93
N GLU A 40 -3.43 -3.80 6.42
CA GLU A 40 -3.14 -3.01 7.63
C GLU A 40 -2.23 -1.85 7.26
N LEU A 41 -2.37 -0.72 7.95
CA LEU A 41 -1.37 0.34 7.92
C LEU A 41 -0.38 0.08 9.04
N ILE A 42 0.88 -0.18 8.70
CA ILE A 42 1.94 -0.43 9.67
C ILE A 42 3.02 0.64 9.57
N LEU A 43 3.67 0.93 10.69
CA LEU A 43 4.97 1.58 10.77
C LEU A 43 6.04 0.50 10.90
N HIS A 44 6.83 0.31 9.86
CA HIS A 44 7.95 -0.63 9.83
C HIS A 44 9.22 0.08 10.30
N SER A 45 9.91 -0.46 11.31
CA SER A 45 11.14 0.13 11.83
C SER A 45 12.35 -0.25 10.97
N THR A 46 13.29 0.68 10.80
CA THR A 46 14.58 0.42 10.15
C THR A 46 15.63 -0.15 11.09
N ASN A 47 15.41 -0.06 12.41
CA ASN A 47 16.41 -0.40 13.43
C ASN A 47 16.10 -1.71 14.19
N GLY A 48 15.11 -2.50 13.74
CA GLY A 48 14.78 -3.82 14.31
C GLY A 48 13.40 -4.36 13.89
N ASP A 49 13.04 -5.55 14.35
CA ASP A 49 11.83 -6.30 13.91
C ASP A 49 10.49 -5.76 14.45
N LYS A 50 10.47 -4.58 15.06
CA LYS A 50 9.26 -4.07 15.73
C LYS A 50 8.37 -3.35 14.72
N GLU A 51 7.38 -4.06 14.21
CA GLU A 51 6.28 -3.46 13.44
C GLU A 51 5.21 -2.90 14.40
N ILE A 52 4.74 -1.69 14.12
CA ILE A 52 3.66 -1.05 14.88
C ILE A 52 2.44 -0.94 13.98
N VAL A 53 1.33 -1.57 14.36
CA VAL A 53 0.06 -1.48 13.64
C VAL A 53 -0.62 -0.14 13.96
N ILE A 54 -0.88 0.66 12.93
CA ILE A 54 -1.54 1.98 13.02
C ILE A 54 -3.03 1.86 12.72
N ILE A 55 -3.39 1.07 11.69
CA ILE A 55 -4.78 0.70 11.35
C ILE A 55 -4.80 -0.80 11.13
N SER A 56 -5.63 -1.52 11.88
CA SER A 56 -5.75 -2.97 11.83
C SER A 56 -6.87 -3.44 10.90
N LYS A 57 -6.83 -4.72 10.52
CA LYS A 57 -7.95 -5.37 9.81
C LYS A 57 -9.27 -5.27 10.56
N LYS A 58 -9.22 -5.26 11.90
CA LYS A 58 -10.41 -5.19 12.75
C LYS A 58 -11.10 -3.83 12.62
N ASP A 59 -10.32 -2.76 12.52
CA ASP A 59 -10.81 -1.40 12.30
C ASP A 59 -11.49 -1.26 10.93
N LEU A 60 -11.08 -2.10 9.97
CA LEU A 60 -11.62 -2.16 8.61
C LEU A 60 -12.71 -3.23 8.43
N SER A 61 -13.15 -3.91 9.49
CA SER A 61 -14.15 -4.99 9.42
C SER A 61 -15.43 -4.62 10.18
N PRO A 62 -16.31 -3.79 9.60
CA PRO A 62 -17.57 -3.42 10.23
C PRO A 62 -18.48 -4.64 10.45
N ILE A 63 -19.28 -4.59 11.53
CA ILE A 63 -20.20 -5.67 11.89
C ILE A 63 -21.23 -5.85 10.76
N ASN A 64 -21.45 -7.11 10.34
CA ASN A 64 -22.40 -7.51 9.29
C ASN A 64 -22.12 -6.91 7.90
N SER A 65 -20.87 -6.58 7.59
CA SER A 65 -20.49 -6.03 6.29
C SER A 65 -19.20 -6.68 5.77
N THR A 66 -18.89 -6.42 4.51
CA THR A 66 -17.64 -6.86 3.89
C THR A 66 -16.47 -6.03 4.44
N PRO A 67 -15.31 -6.66 4.74
CA PRO A 67 -14.12 -5.92 5.15
C PRO A 67 -13.70 -4.90 4.10
N LEU A 68 -13.46 -3.67 4.55
CA LEU A 68 -12.95 -2.58 3.74
C LEU A 68 -11.49 -2.87 3.35
N LYS A 69 -11.13 -2.51 2.12
CA LYS A 69 -9.76 -2.63 1.62
C LYS A 69 -9.04 -1.29 1.71
N LEU A 70 -7.91 -1.27 2.40
CA LEU A 70 -7.04 -0.11 2.44
C LEU A 70 -6.34 0.05 1.09
N LYS A 71 -6.57 1.19 0.43
CA LYS A 71 -6.03 1.50 -0.90
C LYS A 71 -4.90 2.52 -0.89
N GLY A 72 -4.87 3.38 0.12
CA GLY A 72 -3.85 4.40 0.30
C GLY A 72 -4.08 5.15 1.61
N TYR A 73 -3.07 5.91 2.03
CA TYR A 73 -3.14 6.79 3.19
C TYR A 73 -2.44 8.13 2.91
N GLN A 74 -2.72 9.15 3.70
CA GLN A 74 -1.97 10.41 3.67
C GLN A 74 -1.99 11.00 5.07
N PHE A 75 -0.85 11.52 5.51
CA PHE A 75 -0.75 12.29 6.74
C PHE A 75 -0.93 13.78 6.47
N SER A 76 -1.42 14.50 7.47
CA SER A 76 -1.43 15.96 7.46
C SER A 76 -0.01 16.51 7.35
N ILE A 77 0.11 17.76 6.88
CA ILE A 77 1.41 18.43 6.69
C ILE A 77 2.14 18.62 8.01
N ASP A 78 1.40 18.93 9.08
CA ASP A 78 1.93 19.09 10.43
C ASP A 78 2.22 17.75 11.13
N ARG A 79 1.78 16.64 10.54
CA ARG A 79 1.95 15.26 11.02
C ARG A 79 1.52 15.06 12.48
N ASN A 80 0.67 15.94 12.99
CA ASN A 80 0.02 15.78 14.27
C ASN A 80 -1.26 14.96 14.06
N LYS A 81 -1.42 13.94 14.90
CA LYS A 81 -2.68 13.21 15.04
C LYS A 81 -3.71 14.05 15.78
#